data_AF-A0A3A6JMC1-F1
#
_entry.id   AF-A0A3A6JMC1-F1
#
_cell.length_a   1.000
_cell.length_b   1.000
_cell.length_c   1.000
_cell.angle_alpha   90.00
_cell.angle_beta   90.00
_cell.angle_gamma   90.00
#
_symmetry.space_group_name_H-M   'P 1'
#
loop_
_entity.id
_entity.type
_entity.pdbx_description
1 polymer ?
#
loop_
_entity_poly.entity_id
_entity_poly.type
_entity_poly.pdbx_seq_one_letter_code
_entity_poly.pdbx_strand_id
1 'polypeptide(L)'
;MKMFDAVYKCRLCGEEFVECSTSGEESNRSFVMKIMCRAVDLKEPEEVMEPTIYACHPCRDGSYGVADFRGFKFNDKENAE
;
A
#
# COMPACT_ATOMS: atom_id res chain seq x y z
N MET A 1 -5.60 -5.06 16.64
CA MET A 1 -6.32 -4.30 15.60
C MET A 1 -5.85 -4.81 14.24
N LYS A 2 -6.80 -5.25 13.40
CA LYS A 2 -6.52 -5.92 12.12
C LYS A 2 -6.43 -4.89 11.00
N MET A 3 -5.23 -4.66 10.48
CA MET A 3 -4.96 -3.59 9.51
C MET A 3 -4.25 -4.14 8.27
N PHE A 4 -4.40 -3.44 7.15
CA PHE A 4 -3.69 -3.72 5.91
C PHE A 4 -2.75 -2.57 5.58
N ASP A 5 -1.47 -2.88 5.39
CA ASP A 5 -0.44 -1.91 5.05
C ASP A 5 -0.14 -1.96 3.57
N ALA A 6 -0.28 -0.83 2.88
CA ALA A 6 0.13 -0.68 1.48
C ALA A 6 1.66 -0.66 1.41
N VAL A 7 2.22 -1.69 0.78
CA VAL A 7 3.67 -1.86 0.67
C VAL A 7 4.14 -1.36 -0.68
N TYR A 8 5.24 -0.60 -0.67
CA TYR A 8 5.93 -0.13 -1.85
C TYR A 8 7.37 -0.60 -1.86
N LYS A 9 7.97 -0.68 -3.06
CA LYS A 9 9.40 -0.94 -3.22
C LYS A 9 10.02 0.05 -4.20
N CYS A 10 11.05 0.77 -3.77
CA CYS A 10 11.81 1.66 -4.64
C CYS A 10 12.59 0.85 -5.69
N ARG A 11 12.46 1.20 -6.97
CA ARG A 11 13.20 0.59 -8.08
C ARG A 11 14.69 0.94 -8.07
N LEU A 12 15.04 2.10 -7.50
CA LEU A 12 16.40 2.62 -7.50
C LEU A 12 17.24 2.05 -6.36
N CYS A 13 16.84 2.31 -5.10
CA CYS A 13 17.59 1.87 -3.92
C CYS A 13 17.16 0.48 -3.39
N GLY A 14 16.01 -0.05 -3.84
CA GLY A 14 15.49 -1.34 -3.41
C GLY A 14 14.75 -1.35 -2.06
N GLU A 15 14.63 -0.20 -1.38
CA GLU A 15 13.97 -0.09 -0.08
C GLU A 15 12.48 -0.43 -0.17
N GLU A 16 12.01 -1.30 0.74
CA GLU A 16 10.59 -1.57 0.96
C GLU A 16 10.06 -0.73 2.12
N PHE A 17 8.91 -0.10 1.94
CA PHE A 17 8.29 0.75 2.95
C PHE A 17 6.77 0.69 2.91
N VAL A 18 6.14 1.15 4.00
CA VAL A 18 4.68 1.31 4.11
C VAL A 18 4.34 2.79 3.95
N GLU A 19 3.47 3.12 3.01
CA GLU A 19 3.04 4.51 2.79
C GLU A 19 1.73 4.80 3.54
N CYS A 20 0.78 3.85 3.53
CA CYS A 20 -0.51 4.00 4.20
C CYS A 20 -1.03 2.68 4.77
N SER A 21 -1.96 2.79 5.73
CA SER A 21 -2.60 1.66 6.41
C SER A 21 -4.11 1.85 6.48
N THR A 22 -4.87 0.76 6.45
CA THR A 22 -6.33 0.81 6.65
C THR A 22 -6.72 0.97 8.13
N SER A 23 -7.89 1.56 8.42
CA SER A 23 -8.46 1.65 9.77
C SER A 23 -9.02 0.29 10.20
N GLY A 24 -8.69 -0.26 11.37
CA GLY A 24 -8.83 -1.69 11.71
C GLY A 24 -10.20 -2.42 11.74
N GLU A 25 -11.14 -2.11 10.85
CA GLU A 25 -12.46 -2.72 10.70
C GLU A 25 -12.50 -3.87 9.66
N GLU A 26 -13.46 -4.80 9.78
CA GLU A 26 -13.62 -5.92 8.82
C GLU A 26 -13.92 -5.47 7.38
N SER A 27 -14.54 -4.30 7.22
CA SER A 27 -14.81 -3.64 5.93
C SER A 27 -13.55 -3.44 5.08
N ASN A 28 -12.37 -3.41 5.70
CA ASN A 28 -11.07 -3.30 5.04
C ASN A 28 -10.77 -4.41 4.04
N ARG A 29 -11.20 -5.65 4.30
CA ARG A 29 -10.87 -6.78 3.41
C ARG A 29 -11.52 -6.62 2.05
N SER A 30 -12.79 -6.24 2.03
CA SER A 30 -13.54 -5.95 0.81
C SER A 30 -12.94 -4.73 0.08
N PHE A 31 -12.57 -3.69 0.82
CA PHE A 31 -11.92 -2.50 0.29
C PHE A 31 -10.57 -2.82 -0.37
N VAL A 32 -9.69 -3.55 0.32
CA VAL A 32 -8.39 -3.99 -0.20
C VAL A 32 -8.55 -4.87 -1.43
N MET A 33 -9.50 -5.80 -1.43
CA MET A 33 -9.77 -6.65 -2.59
C MET A 33 -10.20 -5.83 -3.82
N LYS A 34 -11.05 -4.81 -3.65
CA LYS A 34 -11.45 -3.92 -4.74
C LYS A 34 -10.26 -3.17 -5.33
N ILE A 35 -9.37 -2.64 -4.50
CA ILE A 35 -8.14 -1.96 -4.96
C ILE A 35 -7.25 -2.94 -5.73
N MET A 36 -7.05 -4.17 -5.21
CA MET A 36 -6.21 -5.16 -5.87
C MET A 36 -6.77 -5.60 -7.23
N CYS A 37 -8.10 -5.76 -7.34
CA CYS A 37 -8.76 -6.03 -8.62
C CYS A 37 -8.54 -4.90 -9.62
N ARG A 38 -8.60 -3.63 -9.19
CA ARG A 38 -8.35 -2.46 -10.03
C ARG A 38 -6.89 -2.37 -10.49
N ALA A 39 -5.94 -2.66 -9.59
CA ALA A 39 -4.51 -2.71 -9.92
C ALA A 39 -4.15 -3.76 -10.99
N VAL A 40 -5.04 -4.75 -11.22
CA VAL A 40 -4.91 -5.76 -12.28
C VAL A 40 -5.90 -5.55 -13.45
N ASP A 41 -6.36 -4.31 -13.67
CA ASP A 41 -7.23 -3.89 -14.78
C ASP A 41 -8.66 -4.48 -14.78
N LEU A 42 -9.19 -4.90 -13.62
CA LEU A 42 -10.63 -5.20 -13.49
C LEU A 42 -11.41 -3.90 -13.24
N LYS A 43 -12.07 -3.39 -14.29
CA LYS A 43 -12.77 -2.08 -14.34
C LYS A 43 -13.83 -1.87 -13.24
N GLU A 44 -13.61 -0.90 -12.36
CA GLU A 44 -14.63 -0.22 -11.53
C GLU A 44 -14.22 1.26 -11.30
N PRO A 45 -15.16 2.19 -11.01
CA PRO A 45 -14.87 3.63 -10.91
C PRO A 45 -13.91 4.01 -9.77
N GLU A 46 -13.06 5.02 -10.00
CA GLU A 46 -12.02 5.52 -9.08
C GLU A 46 -12.61 5.98 -7.73
N GLU A 47 -11.98 5.56 -6.63
CA GLU A 47 -12.28 6.03 -5.27
C GLU A 47 -11.16 6.96 -4.78
N VAL A 48 -11.48 8.01 -4.01
CA VAL A 48 -10.51 9.05 -3.60
C VAL A 48 -9.36 8.52 -2.72
N MET A 49 -9.51 7.34 -2.12
CA MET A 49 -8.56 6.76 -1.17
C MET A 49 -7.71 5.60 -1.74
N GLU A 50 -7.59 5.51 -3.06
CA GLU A 50 -6.80 4.45 -3.69
C GLU A 50 -5.29 4.75 -3.68
N PRO A 51 -4.44 3.76 -3.32
CA PRO A 51 -3.01 3.88 -3.49
C PRO A 51 -2.67 4.05 -4.98
N THR A 52 -1.77 4.96 -5.29
CA THR A 52 -1.26 5.11 -6.65
C THR A 52 -0.30 3.95 -6.95
N ILE A 53 -0.32 3.42 -8.19
CA ILE A 53 0.57 2.32 -8.60
C ILE A 53 2.05 2.71 -8.44
N TYR A 54 2.36 4.01 -8.55
CA TYR A 54 3.70 4.57 -8.39
C TYR A 54 3.71 5.66 -7.32
N ALA A 55 4.80 5.72 -6.56
CA ALA A 55 5.08 6.77 -5.58
C ALA A 55 6.50 7.32 -5.75
N CYS A 56 6.73 8.58 -5.37
CA CYS A 56 8.07 9.16 -5.30
C CYS A 56 8.75 8.71 -4.01
N HIS A 57 10.02 8.31 -4.08
CA HIS A 57 10.77 7.84 -2.92
C HIS A 57 12.11 8.59 -2.74
N PRO A 58 12.29 9.34 -1.63
CA PRO A 58 13.56 9.96 -1.29
C PRO A 58 14.53 8.90 -0.76
N CYS A 59 15.56 8.57 -1.54
CA CYS A 59 16.59 7.61 -1.17
C CYS A 59 17.55 8.20 -0.12
N ARG A 60 18.16 7.33 0.69
CA ARG A 60 19.05 7.73 1.80
C ARG A 60 20.33 8.46 1.35
N ASP A 61 20.76 8.24 0.12
CA ASP A 61 21.91 8.91 -0.51
C ASP A 61 21.55 10.30 -1.08
N GLY A 62 20.31 10.75 -0.93
CA GLY A 62 19.80 12.01 -1.47
C GLY A 62 19.21 11.92 -2.88
N SER A 63 19.27 10.74 -3.51
CA SER A 63 18.64 10.48 -4.82
C SER A 63 17.11 10.38 -4.70
N TYR A 64 16.39 10.54 -5.82
CA TYR A 64 14.94 10.32 -5.89
C TYR A 64 14.63 9.15 -6.82
N GLY A 65 13.96 8.14 -6.28
CA GLY A 65 13.54 6.95 -7.01
C GLY A 65 12.02 6.91 -7.23
N VAL A 66 11.59 6.01 -8.11
CA VAL A 66 10.19 5.63 -8.27
C VAL A 66 9.96 4.33 -7.52
N ALA A 67 8.93 4.29 -6.68
CA ALA A 67 8.52 3.10 -5.95
C ALA A 67 7.24 2.50 -6.55
N ASP A 68 7.24 1.18 -6.68
CA ASP A 68 6.08 0.41 -7.15
C ASP A 68 5.23 -0.04 -5.98
N PHE A 69 3.92 0.09 -6.12
CA PHE A 69 2.97 -0.58 -5.25
C PHE A 69 3.14 -2.11 -5.39
N ARG A 70 3.31 -2.80 -4.27
CA ARG A 70 3.53 -4.25 -4.20
C ARG A 70 2.30 -5.02 -3.74
N GLY A 71 1.29 -4.34 -3.21
CA GLY A 71 0.12 -4.94 -2.60
C GLY A 71 0.01 -4.62 -1.11
N PHE A 72 -0.97 -5.24 -0.46
CA PHE A 72 -1.23 -5.05 0.96
C PHE A 72 -0.68 -6.20 1.81
N LYS A 73 0.01 -5.89 2.91
CA LYS A 73 0.34 -6.86 3.96
C LYS A 73 -0.70 -6.79 5.07
N PHE A 74 -1.20 -7.95 5.50
CA PHE A 74 -2.10 -8.05 6.64
C PHE A 74 -1.29 -8.06 7.94
N ASN A 75 -1.61 -7.15 8.85
CA ASN A 75 -1.01 -7.04 10.16
C ASN A 75 -2.07 -7.17 11.25
N ASP A 76 -1.92 -8.18 12.10
CA ASP A 76 -2.71 -8.34 13.31
C ASP A 76 -1.85 -7.93 14.50
N LYS A 77 -1.82 -6.63 14.79
CA LYS A 77 -1.22 -6.15 16.04
C LYS A 77 -2.24 -6.41 17.14
N GLU A 78 -2.20 -7.58 17.79
CA GLU A 78 -2.68 -7.67 19.17
C GLU A 78 -1.95 -6.60 19.96
N ASN A 79 -2.66 -5.85 20.81
CA ASN A 79 -2.12 -4.71 21.53
C ASN A 79 -0.79 -5.07 22.20
N ALA A 80 0.32 -4.68 21.58
CA ALA A 80 1.60 -4.63 22.25
C ALA A 80 1.51 -3.40 23.17
N GLU A 81 1.18 -3.69 24.43
CA GLU A 81 1.36 -2.77 25.57
C GLU A 81 2.84 -2.37 25.70
#